data_AF-A0A7K3Z0T4-F1
#
_entry.id   AF-A0A7K3Z0T4-F1
#
_cell.length_a   1.000
_cell.length_b   1.000
_cell.length_c   1.000
_cell.angle_alpha   90.00
_cell.angle_beta   90.00
_cell.angle_gamma   90.00
#
_symmetry.space_group_name_H-M   'P 1'
#
loop_
_entity.id
_entity.type
_entity.pdbx_description
1 polymer ?
#
loop_
_entity_poly.entity_id
_entity_poly.type
_entity_poly.pdbx_seq_one_letter_code
_entity_poly.pdbx_strand_id
1 'polypeptide(L)'
;MKIREMMKNLLADSPLAGTYPSEELVRFARSGGITGVAQFHDEEKDLFLAFVNGEPEGAIYVDEKGELYGDNAVMMVRGTESFALHEVPQDIVDAMVMGCRIFKKSRLETPAWSEVPEFGTKSAGLGNLTLVVQKEGRPENGVRVTLRKDGQIVGSDVTTGDGSAGFRLLFGSYDCVLQDRAGALVTRQVRFGTDNPKVVLEL
;
A
#
# COMPACT_ATOMS: atom_id res chain seq x y z
N MET A 1 -9.64 -34.55 4.21
CA MET A 1 -8.49 -34.14 3.39
C MET A 1 -8.06 -32.76 3.89
N LYS A 2 -6.79 -32.55 4.23
CA LYS A 2 -6.34 -31.24 4.74
C LYS A 2 -6.27 -30.25 3.57
N ILE A 3 -6.74 -29.01 3.73
CA ILE A 3 -6.83 -28.00 2.66
C ILE A 3 -5.50 -27.85 1.89
N ARG A 4 -4.35 -27.96 2.58
CA ARG A 4 -3.01 -27.92 1.99
C ARG A 4 -2.79 -28.95 0.88
N GLU A 5 -3.22 -30.19 1.09
CA GLU A 5 -3.05 -31.26 0.08
C GLU A 5 -3.94 -31.01 -1.13
N MET A 6 -5.16 -30.51 -0.91
CA MET A 6 -6.08 -30.16 -1.99
C MET A 6 -5.51 -29.06 -2.87
N MET A 7 -5.03 -27.97 -2.25
CA MET A 7 -4.46 -26.85 -2.96
C MET A 7 -3.17 -27.24 -3.68
N LYS A 8 -2.30 -28.04 -3.05
CA LYS A 8 -1.07 -28.52 -3.69
C LYS A 8 -1.35 -29.29 -4.98
N ASN A 9 -2.33 -30.19 -4.96
CA ASN A 9 -2.69 -30.96 -6.15
C ASN A 9 -3.29 -30.06 -7.24
N LEU A 10 -4.21 -29.16 -6.86
CA LEU A 10 -4.82 -28.20 -7.78
C LEU A 10 -3.75 -27.35 -8.50
N LEU A 11 -2.79 -26.81 -7.76
CA LEU A 11 -1.79 -25.90 -8.29
C LEU A 11 -0.71 -26.62 -9.10
N ALA A 12 -0.40 -27.88 -8.77
CA ALA A 12 0.54 -28.70 -9.54
C ALA A 12 0.08 -28.93 -10.99
N ASP A 13 -1.24 -29.04 -11.21
CA ASP A 13 -1.84 -29.24 -12.53
C ASP A 13 -2.18 -27.92 -13.25
N SER A 14 -1.95 -26.77 -12.61
CA SER A 14 -2.36 -25.45 -13.10
C SER A 14 -1.18 -24.65 -13.67
N PRO A 15 -1.32 -24.01 -14.86
CA PRO A 15 -0.25 -23.21 -15.45
C PRO A 15 0.24 -22.08 -14.53
N LEU A 16 1.55 -21.94 -14.39
CA LEU A 16 2.16 -20.84 -13.65
C LEU A 16 2.20 -19.58 -14.52
N ALA A 17 1.52 -18.51 -14.07
CA ALA A 17 1.54 -17.19 -14.71
C ALA A 17 2.79 -16.38 -14.31
N GLY A 18 3.30 -16.60 -13.09
CA GLY A 18 4.53 -15.98 -12.61
C GLY A 18 4.65 -15.99 -11.09
N THR A 19 5.73 -15.39 -10.58
CA THR A 19 5.97 -15.24 -9.15
C THR A 19 6.15 -13.77 -8.81
N TYR A 20 5.38 -13.26 -7.85
CA TYR A 20 5.27 -11.83 -7.57
C TYR A 20 5.29 -11.56 -6.05
N PRO A 21 5.98 -10.50 -5.60
CA PRO A 21 5.72 -9.92 -4.29
C PRO A 21 4.23 -9.54 -4.14
N SER A 22 3.70 -9.62 -2.93
CA SER A 22 2.27 -9.32 -2.66
C SER A 22 1.76 -7.99 -3.26
N GLU A 23 2.57 -6.93 -3.25
CA GLU A 23 2.20 -5.62 -3.80
C GLU A 23 2.09 -5.60 -5.33
N GLU A 24 2.95 -6.37 -6.00
CA GLU A 24 2.97 -6.47 -7.47
C GLU A 24 1.92 -7.46 -7.96
N LEU A 25 1.65 -8.51 -7.18
CA LEU A 25 0.69 -9.57 -7.49
C LEU A 25 -0.69 -8.99 -7.84
N VAL A 26 -1.22 -8.12 -6.98
CA VAL A 26 -2.56 -7.55 -7.18
C VAL A 26 -2.59 -6.65 -8.43
N ARG A 27 -1.52 -5.88 -8.68
CA ARG A 27 -1.43 -5.02 -9.87
C ARG A 27 -1.35 -5.85 -11.15
N PHE A 28 -0.55 -6.91 -11.15
CA PHE A 28 -0.39 -7.81 -12.28
C PHE A 28 -1.70 -8.57 -12.58
N ALA A 29 -2.35 -9.13 -11.55
CA ALA A 29 -3.60 -9.85 -11.72
C ALA A 29 -4.69 -8.94 -12.32
N ARG A 30 -4.82 -7.70 -11.84
CA ARG A 30 -5.77 -6.71 -12.38
C ARG A 30 -5.49 -6.33 -13.83
N SER A 31 -4.23 -6.05 -14.18
CA SER A 31 -3.90 -5.61 -15.54
C SER A 31 -4.13 -6.72 -16.57
N GLY A 32 -3.94 -7.98 -16.17
CA GLY A 32 -4.20 -9.16 -17.00
C GLY A 32 -5.63 -9.70 -16.92
N GLY A 33 -6.46 -9.23 -15.98
CA GLY A 33 -7.78 -9.82 -15.72
C GLY A 33 -7.70 -11.30 -15.28
N ILE A 34 -6.65 -11.67 -14.55
CA ILE A 34 -6.33 -13.07 -14.26
C ILE A 34 -7.37 -13.69 -13.32
N THR A 35 -7.87 -14.87 -13.69
CA THR A 35 -8.60 -15.76 -12.79
C THR A 35 -7.68 -16.91 -12.39
N GLY A 36 -7.46 -17.07 -11.10
CA GLY A 36 -6.42 -17.99 -10.63
C GLY A 36 -6.25 -18.01 -9.12
N VAL A 37 -5.23 -18.73 -8.67
CA VAL A 37 -4.85 -18.80 -7.26
C VAL A 37 -3.36 -18.55 -7.10
N ALA A 38 -3.02 -17.62 -6.22
CA ALA A 38 -1.66 -17.34 -5.83
C ALA A 38 -1.32 -18.06 -4.52
N GLN A 39 -0.19 -18.77 -4.49
CA GLN A 39 0.30 -19.49 -3.31
C GLN A 39 1.62 -18.89 -2.82
N PHE A 40 1.71 -18.68 -1.51
CA PHE A 40 2.97 -18.58 -0.80
C PHE A 40 3.08 -19.77 0.17
N HIS A 41 4.28 -20.34 0.27
CA HIS A 41 4.59 -21.45 1.14
C HIS A 41 5.96 -21.26 1.79
N ASP A 42 6.05 -21.44 3.10
CA ASP A 42 7.30 -21.60 3.85
C ASP A 42 7.18 -22.75 4.86
N GLU A 43 8.20 -22.93 5.71
CA GLU A 43 8.23 -24.01 6.70
C GLU A 43 7.10 -23.90 7.75
N GLU A 44 6.60 -22.70 8.02
CA GLU A 44 5.61 -22.44 9.08
C GLU A 44 4.18 -22.38 8.53
N LYS A 45 3.99 -21.83 7.32
CA LYS A 45 2.68 -21.43 6.82
C LYS A 45 2.48 -21.61 5.32
N ASP A 46 1.21 -21.76 4.97
CA ASP A 46 0.70 -21.62 3.61
C ASP A 46 -0.27 -20.44 3.55
N LEU A 47 -0.18 -19.67 2.47
CA LEU A 47 -1.10 -18.58 2.14
C LEU A 47 -1.62 -18.77 0.73
N PHE A 48 -2.93 -18.71 0.55
CA PHE A 48 -3.59 -18.80 -0.75
C PHE A 48 -4.45 -17.57 -0.97
N LEU A 49 -4.31 -16.93 -2.13
CA LEU A 49 -5.15 -15.82 -2.58
C LEU A 49 -5.85 -16.20 -3.89
N ALA A 50 -7.18 -16.23 -3.89
CA ALA A 50 -7.99 -16.48 -5.06
C ALA A 50 -8.32 -15.16 -5.77
N PHE A 51 -8.07 -15.12 -7.08
CA PHE A 51 -8.33 -13.98 -7.95
C PHE A 51 -9.44 -14.33 -8.95
N VAL A 52 -10.43 -13.46 -9.09
CA VAL A 52 -11.50 -13.57 -10.10
C VAL A 52 -11.44 -12.32 -10.97
N ASN A 53 -11.20 -12.48 -12.27
CA ASN A 53 -11.05 -11.38 -13.22
C ASN A 53 -10.10 -10.27 -12.71
N GLY A 54 -8.98 -10.69 -12.11
CA GLY A 54 -7.94 -9.84 -11.58
C GLY A 54 -8.17 -9.31 -10.17
N GLU A 55 -9.36 -9.48 -9.57
CA GLU A 55 -9.65 -9.01 -8.22
C GLU A 55 -9.42 -10.09 -7.17
N PRO A 56 -8.77 -9.78 -6.03
CA PRO A 56 -8.64 -10.73 -4.94
C PRO A 56 -10.01 -10.91 -4.25
N GLU A 57 -10.59 -12.09 -4.41
CA GLU A 57 -11.93 -12.41 -3.90
C GLU A 57 -11.91 -13.42 -2.75
N GLY A 58 -10.83 -14.20 -2.59
CA GLY A 58 -10.75 -15.22 -1.54
C GLY A 58 -9.36 -15.34 -0.92
N ALA A 59 -9.29 -15.70 0.36
CA ALA A 59 -8.02 -15.92 1.06
C ALA A 59 -8.09 -17.09 2.05
N ILE A 60 -7.03 -17.89 2.10
CA ILE A 60 -6.85 -18.97 3.08
C ILE A 60 -5.43 -18.86 3.67
N TYR A 61 -5.33 -18.94 4.99
CA TYR A 61 -4.06 -19.06 5.70
C TYR A 61 -4.07 -20.36 6.49
N VAL A 62 -2.94 -21.08 6.48
CA VAL A 62 -2.81 -22.35 7.20
C VAL A 62 -1.47 -22.39 7.92
N ASP A 63 -1.48 -22.67 9.21
CA ASP A 63 -0.28 -22.96 10.02
C ASP A 63 -0.49 -24.22 10.87
N GLU A 64 0.42 -24.50 11.81
CA GLU A 64 0.27 -25.61 12.75
C GLU A 64 -0.91 -25.47 13.71
N LYS A 65 -1.41 -24.26 13.92
CA LYS A 65 -2.50 -23.94 14.87
C LYS A 65 -3.87 -24.03 14.23
N GLY A 66 -3.95 -23.97 12.89
CA GLY A 66 -5.17 -24.22 12.16
C GLY A 66 -5.28 -23.43 10.87
N GLU A 67 -6.51 -23.09 10.51
CA GLU A 67 -6.86 -22.48 9.24
C GLU A 67 -7.65 -21.19 9.49
N LEU A 68 -7.30 -20.12 8.78
CA LEU A 68 -8.07 -18.88 8.72
C LEU A 68 -8.57 -18.65 7.30
N TYR A 69 -9.71 -17.96 7.19
CA TYR A 69 -10.42 -17.75 5.94
C TYR A 69 -10.80 -16.28 5.76
N GLY A 70 -10.87 -15.82 4.51
CA GLY A 70 -11.32 -14.48 4.15
C GLY A 70 -10.49 -13.37 4.77
N ASP A 71 -11.16 -12.33 5.29
CA ASP A 71 -10.49 -11.16 5.87
C ASP A 71 -9.49 -11.49 6.98
N ASN A 72 -9.70 -12.59 7.74
CA ASN A 72 -8.78 -13.03 8.78
C ASN A 72 -7.51 -13.65 8.19
N ALA A 73 -7.62 -14.36 7.07
CA ALA A 73 -6.45 -14.87 6.35
C ALA A 73 -5.64 -13.72 5.74
N VAL A 74 -6.31 -12.71 5.20
CA VAL A 74 -5.66 -11.50 4.65
C VAL A 74 -4.79 -10.79 5.69
N MET A 75 -5.20 -10.78 6.97
CA MET A 75 -4.39 -10.18 8.05
C MET A 75 -3.03 -10.85 8.25
N MET A 76 -2.85 -12.06 7.74
CA MET A 76 -1.61 -12.82 7.87
C MET A 76 -0.63 -12.58 6.71
N VAL A 77 -1.04 -11.84 5.68
CA VAL A 77 -0.17 -11.37 4.60
C VAL A 77 0.62 -10.17 5.13
N ARG A 78 1.96 -10.28 5.16
CA ARG A 78 2.85 -9.28 5.79
C ARG A 78 3.59 -8.40 4.80
N GLY A 79 3.50 -8.68 3.51
CA GLY A 79 4.16 -7.89 2.46
C GLY A 79 5.49 -8.48 2.01
N THR A 80 6.11 -9.33 2.83
CA THR A 80 7.40 -9.97 2.56
C THR A 80 7.26 -11.26 1.75
N GLU A 81 6.04 -11.74 1.56
CA GLU A 81 5.75 -12.97 0.82
C GLU A 81 5.91 -12.77 -0.70
N SER A 82 6.47 -13.80 -1.34
CA SER A 82 6.53 -13.93 -2.81
C SER A 82 5.61 -15.06 -3.26
N PHE A 83 4.54 -14.71 -3.96
CA PHE A 83 3.47 -15.62 -4.34
C PHE A 83 3.68 -16.18 -5.76
N ALA A 84 3.55 -17.48 -5.92
CA ALA A 84 3.41 -18.14 -7.22
C ALA A 84 1.94 -18.08 -7.66
N LEU A 85 1.64 -17.36 -8.74
CA LEU A 85 0.30 -17.21 -9.30
C LEU A 85 0.06 -18.26 -10.38
N HIS A 86 -0.93 -19.12 -10.15
CA HIS A 86 -1.38 -20.11 -11.12
C HIS A 86 -2.72 -19.71 -11.72
N GLU A 87 -2.86 -19.88 -13.04
CA GLU A 87 -4.15 -19.76 -13.71
C GLU A 87 -4.99 -21.01 -13.42
N VAL A 88 -6.18 -20.81 -12.88
CA VAL A 88 -7.07 -21.89 -12.45
C VAL A 88 -8.44 -21.67 -13.11
N PRO A 89 -9.11 -22.73 -13.58
CA PRO A 89 -10.46 -22.62 -14.13
C PRO A 89 -11.42 -21.86 -13.21
N GLN A 90 -12.23 -20.98 -13.79
CA GLN A 90 -13.07 -20.05 -13.04
C GLN A 90 -14.06 -20.75 -12.09
N ASP A 91 -14.65 -21.86 -12.52
CA ASP A 91 -15.57 -22.65 -11.71
C ASP A 91 -14.94 -23.18 -10.42
N ILE A 92 -13.65 -23.57 -10.49
CA ILE A 92 -12.88 -24.00 -9.31
C ILE A 92 -12.59 -22.80 -8.40
N VAL A 93 -12.20 -21.66 -8.96
CA VAL A 93 -11.93 -20.44 -8.18
C VAL A 93 -13.20 -19.94 -7.49
N ASP A 94 -14.33 -19.91 -8.20
CA ASP A 94 -15.63 -19.49 -7.66
C ASP A 94 -16.05 -20.39 -6.49
N ALA A 95 -15.86 -21.71 -6.61
CA ALA A 95 -16.13 -22.66 -5.54
C ALA A 95 -15.24 -22.43 -4.31
N MET A 96 -13.97 -22.10 -4.51
CA MET A 96 -13.05 -21.75 -3.43
C MET A 96 -13.51 -20.46 -2.72
N VAL A 97 -13.81 -19.40 -3.49
CA VAL A 97 -14.24 -18.08 -2.97
C VAL A 97 -15.50 -18.18 -2.11
N MET A 98 -16.43 -19.07 -2.41
CA MET A 98 -17.64 -19.28 -1.59
C MET A 98 -17.33 -19.55 -0.12
N GLY A 99 -16.23 -20.25 0.18
CA GLY A 99 -15.83 -20.58 1.56
C GLY A 99 -14.87 -19.58 2.20
N CYS A 100 -14.24 -18.70 1.43
CA CYS A 100 -13.08 -17.92 1.90
C CYS A 100 -13.11 -16.45 1.47
N ARG A 101 -14.29 -15.90 1.22
CA ARG A 101 -14.48 -14.57 0.64
C ARG A 101 -13.81 -13.45 1.42
N ILE A 102 -13.16 -12.53 0.69
CA ILE A 102 -12.60 -11.28 1.20
C ILE A 102 -13.62 -10.17 1.00
N PHE A 103 -13.95 -9.44 2.07
CA PHE A 103 -14.80 -8.25 1.97
C PHE A 103 -13.97 -6.97 2.03
N LYS A 104 -12.85 -6.98 2.77
CA LYS A 104 -11.97 -5.81 2.96
C LYS A 104 -10.74 -5.88 2.06
N LYS A 105 -10.96 -5.81 0.75
CA LYS A 105 -9.92 -5.90 -0.29
C LYS A 105 -8.82 -4.82 -0.17
N SER A 106 -9.16 -3.66 0.40
CA SER A 106 -8.23 -2.55 0.65
C SER A 106 -7.03 -2.92 1.53
N ARG A 107 -7.01 -4.09 2.15
CA ARG A 107 -5.87 -4.62 2.92
C ARG A 107 -4.80 -5.30 2.08
N LEU A 108 -5.18 -5.81 0.90
CA LEU A 108 -4.25 -6.33 -0.10
C LEU A 108 -3.82 -5.22 -1.07
N GLU A 109 -4.57 -4.13 -1.08
CA GLU A 109 -4.20 -2.91 -1.77
C GLU A 109 -3.25 -2.12 -0.88
N THR A 110 -1.97 -2.44 -0.97
CA THR A 110 -0.95 -1.52 -0.48
C THR A 110 -1.07 -0.25 -1.33
N PRO A 111 -1.46 0.92 -0.79
CA PRO A 111 -1.20 2.16 -1.49
C PRO A 111 0.31 2.19 -1.75
N ALA A 112 0.77 2.79 -2.84
CA ALA A 112 2.19 2.90 -3.19
C ALA A 112 3.05 3.70 -2.16
N TRP A 113 2.58 3.82 -0.92
CA TRP A 113 3.04 4.70 0.15
C TRP A 113 2.94 4.12 1.56
N SER A 114 2.67 2.82 1.77
CA SER A 114 2.79 2.26 3.12
C SER A 114 4.20 1.71 3.35
N GLU A 115 5.14 2.58 3.71
CA GLU A 115 6.22 2.14 4.58
C GLU A 115 5.57 1.62 5.87
N VAL A 116 5.64 0.31 6.11
CA VAL A 116 5.32 -0.28 7.41
C VAL A 116 6.12 0.50 8.46
N PRO A 117 5.50 1.04 9.53
CA PRO A 117 6.27 1.63 10.60
C PRO A 117 7.20 0.56 11.17
N GLU A 118 8.51 0.70 10.93
CA GLU A 118 9.50 -0.10 11.62
C GLU A 118 9.41 0.22 13.11
N PHE A 119 8.76 -0.65 13.89
CA PHE A 119 8.90 -0.67 15.34
C PHE A 119 10.31 -1.18 15.66
N GLY A 120 11.29 -0.27 15.54
CA GLY A 120 12.69 -0.62 15.57
C GLY A 120 13.63 0.48 15.09
N THR A 121 13.48 1.69 15.64
CA THR A 121 14.53 2.73 15.66
C THR A 121 15.04 3.28 14.31
N LYS A 122 14.31 4.26 13.75
CA LYS A 122 14.88 5.53 13.22
C LYS A 122 13.88 6.70 13.06
N SER A 123 12.73 6.68 13.71
CA SER A 123 11.80 7.82 13.80
C SER A 123 11.81 8.45 15.20
N ALA A 124 12.92 9.09 15.56
CA ALA A 124 12.99 9.84 16.81
C ALA A 124 13.59 11.23 16.57
N GLY A 125 12.90 12.02 15.76
CA GLY A 125 13.11 13.46 15.75
C GLY A 125 11.81 14.16 15.44
N LEU A 126 11.31 14.90 16.43
CA LEU A 126 10.31 15.94 16.23
C LEU A 126 11.09 17.20 15.86
N GLY A 127 10.70 17.87 14.78
CA GLY A 127 11.39 19.08 14.34
C GLY A 127 10.45 20.06 13.65
N ASN A 128 11.01 21.19 13.23
CA ASN A 128 10.29 22.21 12.50
C ASN A 128 10.68 22.15 11.02
N LEU A 129 9.73 21.77 10.16
CA LEU A 129 9.84 21.85 8.71
C LEU A 129 9.39 23.24 8.25
N THR A 130 10.21 23.91 7.45
CA THR A 130 9.83 25.16 6.77
C THR A 130 9.66 24.90 5.28
N LEU A 131 8.46 25.09 4.76
CA LEU A 131 8.19 25.04 3.33
C LEU A 131 8.24 26.45 2.77
N VAL A 132 8.98 26.65 1.67
CA VAL A 132 8.98 27.92 0.93
C VAL A 132 8.37 27.69 -0.43
N VAL A 133 7.22 28.31 -0.68
CA VAL A 133 6.52 28.20 -1.96
C VAL A 133 6.94 29.35 -2.86
N GLN A 134 7.31 29.01 -4.09
CA GLN A 134 7.71 29.96 -5.11
C GLN A 134 6.91 29.75 -6.40
N LYS A 135 6.76 30.83 -7.16
CA LYS A 135 6.25 30.82 -8.53
C LYS A 135 7.17 31.69 -9.39
N GLU A 136 7.67 31.11 -10.46
CA GLU A 136 8.68 31.71 -11.34
C GLU A 136 9.90 32.20 -10.52
N GLY A 137 10.29 31.44 -9.49
CA GLY A 137 11.41 31.75 -8.60
C GLY A 137 11.15 32.91 -7.61
N ARG A 138 9.91 33.42 -7.50
CA ARG A 138 9.53 34.44 -6.52
C ARG A 138 8.69 33.84 -5.39
N PRO A 139 8.91 34.24 -4.12
CA PRO A 139 8.08 33.74 -3.01
C PRO A 139 6.60 34.12 -3.17
N GLU A 140 5.72 33.15 -2.92
CA GLU A 140 4.28 33.32 -3.08
C GLU A 140 3.55 33.39 -1.73
N ASN A 141 2.80 34.48 -1.52
CA ASN A 141 2.08 34.74 -0.27
C ASN A 141 0.61 34.30 -0.36
N GLY A 142 0.09 33.70 0.72
CA GLY A 142 -1.32 33.31 0.81
C GLY A 142 -1.64 32.00 0.12
N VAL A 143 -0.64 31.15 -0.14
CA VAL A 143 -0.82 29.79 -0.63
C VAL A 143 -1.19 28.92 0.57
N ARG A 144 -2.29 28.16 0.47
CA ARG A 144 -2.64 27.21 1.51
C ARG A 144 -1.81 25.95 1.32
N VAL A 145 -1.09 25.57 2.38
CA VAL A 145 -0.18 24.43 2.39
C VAL A 145 -0.75 23.39 3.35
N THR A 146 -1.06 22.21 2.85
CA THR A 146 -1.58 21.09 3.65
C THR A 146 -0.64 19.91 3.56
N LEU A 147 -0.12 19.44 4.70
CA LEU A 147 0.68 18.25 4.80
C LEU A 147 -0.19 17.07 5.20
N ARG A 148 -0.10 15.97 4.44
CA ARG A 148 -0.75 14.71 4.74
C ARG A 148 0.28 13.61 4.94
N LYS A 149 -0.03 12.72 5.86
CA LYS A 149 0.66 11.45 6.06
C LYS A 149 -0.40 10.37 6.12
N ASP A 150 -0.23 9.32 5.31
CA ASP A 150 -1.17 8.20 5.23
C ASP A 150 -2.63 8.65 4.96
N GLY A 151 -2.79 9.67 4.11
CA GLY A 151 -4.09 10.27 3.76
C GLY A 151 -4.69 11.19 4.83
N GLN A 152 -4.12 11.25 6.03
CA GLN A 152 -4.57 12.14 7.11
C GLN A 152 -3.85 13.47 7.08
N ILE A 153 -4.56 14.57 7.33
CA ILE A 153 -3.95 15.89 7.47
C ILE A 153 -3.23 15.95 8.81
N VAL A 154 -1.91 16.16 8.75
CA VAL A 154 -1.03 16.29 9.93
C VAL A 154 -0.57 17.73 10.17
N GLY A 155 -0.75 18.60 9.17
CA GLY A 155 -0.45 20.02 9.27
C GLY A 155 -1.15 20.82 8.19
N SER A 156 -1.57 22.04 8.52
CA SER A 156 -2.09 23.00 7.55
C SER A 156 -1.66 24.39 7.98
N ASP A 157 -1.16 25.18 7.03
CA ASP A 157 -0.75 26.56 7.25
C ASP A 157 -0.91 27.36 5.95
N VAL A 158 -0.67 28.67 6.00
CA VAL A 158 -0.75 29.58 4.85
C VAL A 158 0.56 30.35 4.74
N THR A 159 1.11 30.45 3.53
CA THR A 159 2.41 31.08 3.33
C THR A 159 2.43 32.57 3.69
N THR A 160 3.49 33.02 4.36
CA THR A 160 3.75 34.43 4.73
C THR A 160 4.38 35.23 3.57
N GLY A 161 4.72 36.51 3.78
CA GLY A 161 5.20 37.41 2.73
C GLY A 161 6.53 36.99 2.09
N ASP A 162 7.29 36.13 2.77
CA ASP A 162 8.51 35.48 2.28
C ASP A 162 8.27 34.11 1.66
N GLY A 163 7.01 33.76 1.40
CA GLY A 163 6.57 32.48 0.83
C GLY A 163 6.67 31.30 1.79
N SER A 164 6.96 31.51 3.07
CA SER A 164 7.21 30.42 4.01
C SER A 164 5.97 29.96 4.79
N ALA A 165 5.90 28.67 5.10
CA ALA A 165 4.91 28.04 5.99
C ALA A 165 5.64 27.03 6.90
N GLY A 166 5.30 27.01 8.19
CA GLY A 166 6.05 26.30 9.22
C GLY A 166 5.26 25.17 9.88
N PHE A 167 5.88 24.00 10.04
CA PHE A 167 5.21 22.82 10.57
C PHE A 167 6.07 22.11 11.61
N ARG A 168 5.49 21.81 12.79
CA ARG A 168 6.14 20.96 13.78
C ARG A 168 5.67 19.51 13.61
N LEU A 169 6.54 18.67 13.06
CA LEU A 169 6.21 17.30 12.64
C LEU A 169 7.29 16.31 13.05
N LEU A 170 6.96 15.02 13.00
CA LEU A 170 7.96 13.96 13.09
C LEU A 170 8.76 13.89 11.79
N PHE A 171 9.97 13.34 11.82
CA PHE A 171 10.69 13.04 10.58
C PHE A 171 9.94 11.96 9.77
N GLY A 172 10.01 12.09 8.45
CA GLY A 172 9.33 11.19 7.52
C GLY A 172 8.99 11.85 6.19
N SER A 173 8.23 11.12 5.37
CA SER A 173 7.74 11.56 4.08
C SER A 173 6.29 12.04 4.18
N TYR A 174 5.94 13.06 3.40
CA TYR A 174 4.66 13.74 3.45
C TYR A 174 4.17 14.13 2.05
N ASP A 175 2.87 13.98 1.82
CA ASP A 175 2.16 14.62 0.72
C ASP A 175 1.94 16.10 1.05
N CYS A 176 2.52 17.01 0.29
CA CYS A 176 2.28 18.43 0.38
C CYS A 176 1.30 18.87 -0.71
N VAL A 177 0.11 19.32 -0.30
CA VAL A 177 -0.90 19.89 -1.18
C VAL A 177 -0.83 21.41 -1.07
N LEU A 178 -0.50 22.06 -2.18
CA LEU A 178 -0.49 23.50 -2.36
C LEU A 178 -1.79 23.90 -3.05
N GLN A 179 -2.47 24.88 -2.48
CA GLN A 179 -3.64 25.52 -3.09
C GLN A 179 -3.36 27.01 -3.27
N ASP A 180 -3.34 27.47 -4.51
CA ASP A 180 -3.19 28.89 -4.80
C ASP A 180 -4.50 29.66 -4.51
N ARG A 181 -4.47 30.99 -4.63
CA ARG A 181 -5.65 31.84 -4.41
C ARG A 181 -6.75 31.67 -5.45
N ALA A 182 -6.41 31.15 -6.64
CA ALA A 182 -7.39 30.82 -7.68
C ALA A 182 -8.04 29.44 -7.45
N GLY A 183 -7.56 28.69 -6.45
CA GLY A 183 -8.04 27.36 -6.10
C GLY A 183 -7.35 26.22 -6.86
N ALA A 184 -6.32 26.51 -7.65
CA ALA A 184 -5.54 25.48 -8.34
C ALA A 184 -4.75 24.66 -7.31
N LEU A 185 -4.75 23.33 -7.50
CA LEU A 185 -4.12 22.38 -6.60
C LEU A 185 -2.89 21.77 -7.24
N VAL A 186 -1.77 21.77 -6.51
CA VAL A 186 -0.54 21.09 -6.87
C VAL A 186 -0.14 20.20 -5.71
N THR A 187 0.17 18.93 -5.98
CA THR A 187 0.64 17.99 -4.95
C THR A 187 2.10 17.63 -5.19
N ARG A 188 2.91 17.67 -4.14
CA ARG A 188 4.35 17.37 -4.16
C ARG A 188 4.72 16.46 -2.99
N GLN A 189 5.69 15.58 -3.20
CA GLN A 189 6.27 14.79 -2.13
C GLN A 189 7.36 15.58 -1.41
N VAL A 190 7.32 15.56 -0.09
CA VAL A 190 8.31 16.22 0.77
C VAL A 190 8.88 15.22 1.76
N ARG A 191 10.20 15.10 1.78
CA ARG A 191 10.93 14.34 2.80
C ARG A 191 11.46 15.31 3.85
N PHE A 192 11.16 15.02 5.11
CA PHE A 192 11.61 15.80 6.26
C PHE A 192 12.54 14.97 7.15
N GLY A 193 13.72 15.53 7.40
CA GLY A 193 14.77 14.98 8.24
C GLY A 193 15.70 16.09 8.73
N THR A 194 16.70 15.72 9.52
CA THR A 194 17.72 16.65 10.07
C THR A 194 18.51 17.39 9.00
N ASP A 195 18.69 16.75 7.85
CA ASP A 195 19.38 17.23 6.67
C ASP A 195 18.54 18.20 5.82
N ASN A 196 17.21 18.13 5.93
CA ASN A 196 16.28 18.89 5.11
C ASN A 196 15.21 19.62 5.94
N PRO A 197 15.59 20.54 6.85
CA PRO A 197 14.62 21.28 7.66
C PRO A 197 13.87 22.37 6.86
N LYS A 198 14.34 22.68 5.65
CA LYS A 198 13.75 23.67 4.75
C LYS A 198 13.64 23.10 3.34
N VAL A 199 12.46 23.18 2.73
CA VAL A 199 12.20 22.67 1.38
C VAL A 199 11.55 23.77 0.54
N VAL A 200 12.06 23.97 -0.67
CA VAL A 200 11.51 24.93 -1.63
C VAL A 200 10.63 24.18 -2.61
N LEU A 201 9.42 24.69 -2.84
CA LEU A 201 8.41 24.10 -3.70
C LEU A 201 7.98 25.11 -4.77
N GLU A 202 7.95 24.66 -6.02
CA GLU A 202 7.44 25.45 -7.13
C GLU A 202 5.95 25.16 -7.36
N LEU A 203 5.16 26.23 -7.46
CA LEU A 203 3.75 26.22 -7.88
C LEU A 203 3.60 25.93 -9.37
#